data_AF-A0A645DYP7-F1
#
_entry.id   AF-A0A645DYP7-F1
#
_cell.length_a   1.000
_cell.length_b   1.000
_cell.length_c   1.000
_cell.angle_alpha   90.00
_cell.angle_beta   90.00
_cell.angle_gamma   90.00
#
_symmetry.space_group_name_H-M   'P 1'
#
loop_
_entity.id
_entity.type
_entity.pdbx_description
1 polymer ?
#
loop_
_entity_poly.entity_id
_entity_poly.type
_entity_poly.pdbx_seq_one_letter_code
_entity_poly.pdbx_strand_id
1 'polypeptide(L)'
;MEEGIGPIDIEEQDVEAIPEDGADVKKNIDDKDNPFTNLNGVNAAQNPFVNSSGEINYYGSNSLNRASKKNKFDEYEEEIEKKSDVFSIKGSVGEYFEGIANGFEHCRNEYREIKYCKWYKIPVHDLHEMCNMSNYNRYTVAYYPMLNYYPYIRKYGHFMLGYKCDKDGNLRYIVYGIPGRKNRDEQPYEGKTGFVTWISNETRDGVGCWLMFYDFRNSTVVVPMK
;
A
#
# COMPACT_ATOMS: atom_id res chain seq x y z
N MET A 1 35.56 -13.27 -39.63
CA MET A 1 34.71 -14.48 -39.70
C MET A 1 33.48 -14.16 -38.89
N GLU A 2 32.54 -13.46 -39.55
CA GLU A 2 31.17 -13.28 -39.09
C GLU A 2 30.45 -14.61 -39.25
N GLU A 3 29.76 -15.07 -38.21
CA GLU A 3 28.59 -15.91 -38.40
C GLU A 3 27.43 -15.19 -37.72
N GLY A 4 26.68 -14.46 -38.55
CA GLY A 4 25.42 -13.83 -38.19
C GLY A 4 24.36 -14.90 -37.97
N ILE A 5 23.74 -14.87 -36.80
CA ILE A 5 22.58 -15.70 -36.47
C ILE A 5 21.39 -14.98 -37.13
N GLY A 6 20.88 -15.55 -38.22
CA GLY A 6 19.69 -15.04 -38.90
C GLY A 6 18.44 -15.12 -38.00
N PRO A 7 17.41 -14.30 -38.28
CA PRO A 7 16.17 -14.31 -37.51
C PRO A 7 15.46 -15.66 -37.63
N ILE A 8 14.89 -16.12 -36.51
CA ILE A 8 14.02 -17.29 -36.43
C ILE A 8 12.60 -16.83 -36.78
N ASP A 9 12.08 -17.32 -37.90
CA ASP A 9 10.69 -17.13 -38.29
C ASP A 9 9.79 -17.99 -37.39
N ILE A 10 8.96 -17.34 -36.57
CA ILE A 10 7.92 -17.99 -35.78
C ILE A 10 6.63 -17.88 -36.59
N GLU A 11 6.18 -19.01 -37.15
CA GLU A 11 4.89 -19.09 -37.85
C GLU A 11 3.75 -18.81 -36.85
N GLU A 12 2.96 -17.76 -37.14
CA GLU A 12 1.71 -17.45 -36.44
C GLU A 12 0.71 -18.58 -36.68
N GLN A 13 0.28 -19.26 -35.60
CA GLN A 13 -0.88 -20.16 -35.68
C GLN A 13 -2.15 -19.36 -35.42
N ASP A 14 -3.00 -19.30 -36.45
CA ASP A 14 -4.35 -18.75 -36.42
C ASP A 14 -5.21 -19.49 -35.41
N VAL A 15 -5.72 -18.77 -34.40
CA VAL A 15 -6.73 -19.28 -33.47
C VAL A 15 -8.10 -18.78 -33.93
N GLU A 16 -8.93 -19.71 -34.41
CA GLU A 16 -10.25 -19.44 -34.99
C GLU A 16 -11.23 -18.79 -34.00
N ALA A 17 -11.99 -17.83 -34.51
CA ALA A 17 -13.06 -17.13 -33.81
C ALA A 17 -14.28 -18.03 -33.58
N ILE A 18 -14.83 -17.99 -32.36
CA ILE A 18 -16.06 -18.71 -32.00
C ILE A 18 -17.27 -17.82 -32.36
N PRO A 19 -18.33 -18.33 -33.02
CA PRO A 19 -19.42 -17.51 -33.53
C PRO A 19 -20.34 -16.95 -32.43
N GLU A 20 -20.75 -15.70 -32.60
CA GLU A 20 -21.92 -15.12 -31.95
C GLU A 20 -23.20 -15.63 -32.63
N ASP A 21 -24.16 -16.11 -31.85
CA ASP A 21 -25.55 -16.15 -32.28
C ASP A 21 -26.47 -15.76 -31.11
N GLY A 22 -27.32 -14.77 -31.35
CA GLY A 22 -28.22 -14.18 -30.37
C GLY A 22 -29.65 -14.70 -30.48
N ALA A 23 -30.43 -14.54 -29.41
CA ALA A 23 -31.83 -14.12 -29.47
C ALA A 23 -32.42 -13.96 -28.05
N ASP A 24 -33.10 -12.83 -27.85
CA ASP A 24 -33.87 -12.41 -26.68
C ASP A 24 -35.02 -13.34 -26.29
N VAL A 25 -35.23 -13.57 -24.98
CA VAL A 25 -36.56 -13.72 -24.37
C VAL A 25 -36.58 -13.16 -22.93
N LYS A 26 -37.36 -12.11 -22.70
CA LYS A 26 -37.74 -11.59 -21.36
C LYS A 26 -38.56 -12.62 -20.56
N LYS A 27 -38.30 -12.75 -19.26
CA LYS A 27 -39.34 -12.94 -18.23
C LYS A 27 -38.83 -12.62 -16.83
N ASN A 28 -39.55 -11.72 -16.15
CA ASN A 28 -39.48 -11.43 -14.73
C ASN A 28 -39.86 -12.66 -13.91
N ILE A 29 -39.08 -12.97 -12.87
CA ILE A 29 -39.51 -13.80 -11.74
C ILE A 29 -38.94 -13.17 -10.46
N ASP A 30 -39.84 -12.61 -9.66
CA ASP A 30 -39.69 -12.35 -8.23
C ASP A 30 -39.31 -13.65 -7.51
N ASP A 31 -38.40 -13.62 -6.52
CA ASP A 31 -38.72 -14.08 -5.15
C ASP A 31 -37.51 -14.22 -4.20
N LYS A 32 -37.63 -13.49 -3.07
CA LYS A 32 -37.73 -13.99 -1.67
C LYS A 32 -36.54 -14.20 -0.73
N ASP A 33 -35.30 -13.85 -1.07
CA ASP A 33 -34.19 -13.95 -0.08
C ASP A 33 -33.47 -12.62 0.20
N ASN A 34 -34.22 -11.51 0.28
CA ASN A 34 -33.69 -10.24 0.80
C ASN A 34 -34.16 -10.00 2.25
N PRO A 35 -33.26 -9.95 3.26
CA PRO A 35 -33.62 -9.87 4.67
C PRO A 35 -34.17 -8.50 5.12
N PHE A 36 -34.51 -7.59 4.21
CA PHE A 36 -34.82 -6.18 4.53
C PHE A 36 -36.23 -5.69 4.12
N THR A 37 -37.19 -6.56 3.82
CA THR A 37 -38.53 -6.10 3.32
C THR A 37 -39.73 -6.32 4.25
N ASN A 38 -39.55 -6.53 5.56
CA ASN A 38 -40.68 -6.55 6.50
C ASN A 38 -40.41 -5.81 7.81
N LEU A 39 -40.62 -4.49 7.80
CA LEU A 39 -40.90 -3.70 8.99
C LEU A 39 -41.98 -2.65 8.69
N ASN A 40 -43.18 -3.11 8.35
CA ASN A 40 -44.40 -2.31 8.46
C ASN A 40 -45.25 -2.91 9.57
N GLY A 41 -45.19 -2.30 10.77
CA GLY A 41 -46.17 -2.51 11.82
C GLY A 41 -45.61 -2.80 13.21
N VAL A 42 -45.02 -1.82 13.90
CA VAL A 42 -45.14 -1.71 15.37
C VAL A 42 -45.32 -0.26 15.77
N ASN A 43 -46.39 -0.02 16.52
CA ASN A 43 -46.93 1.25 16.97
C ASN A 43 -46.00 2.04 17.89
N ALA A 44 -46.13 3.37 17.79
CA ALA A 44 -45.61 4.34 18.74
C ALA A 44 -46.32 4.21 20.10
N ALA A 45 -45.90 3.24 20.92
CA ALA A 45 -46.20 3.18 22.34
C ALA A 45 -45.32 2.12 23.00
N GLN A 46 -44.17 2.53 23.55
CA GLN A 46 -43.42 1.94 24.67
C GLN A 46 -41.93 2.34 24.60
N ASN A 47 -41.66 3.64 24.64
CA ASN A 47 -40.37 4.14 25.10
C ASN A 47 -40.37 4.12 26.63
N PRO A 48 -39.45 3.41 27.33
CA PRO A 48 -39.53 3.22 28.78
C PRO A 48 -39.09 4.44 29.62
N PHE A 49 -38.91 5.61 29.00
CA PHE A 49 -38.36 6.80 29.64
C PHE A 49 -39.19 8.05 29.35
N VAL A 50 -40.52 7.96 29.47
CA VAL A 50 -41.38 9.13 29.66
C VAL A 50 -42.47 8.80 30.66
N ASN A 51 -42.36 9.33 31.87
CA ASN A 51 -43.50 9.66 32.73
C ASN A 51 -43.18 10.84 33.66
N SER A 52 -43.77 11.97 33.28
CA SER A 52 -44.30 13.13 34.03
C SER A 52 -43.61 13.78 35.24
N SER A 53 -43.54 15.12 35.11
CA SER A 53 -43.67 16.21 36.10
C SER A 53 -42.54 16.47 37.11
N GLY A 54 -41.92 17.65 37.01
CA GLY A 54 -41.13 18.28 38.09
C GLY A 54 -39.92 19.07 37.60
N GLU A 55 -40.02 20.40 37.68
CA GLU A 55 -38.98 21.44 37.78
C GLU A 55 -37.53 21.17 37.30
N ILE A 56 -37.09 22.02 36.35
CA ILE A 56 -35.68 22.18 35.96
C ILE A 56 -34.92 22.84 37.11
N ASN A 57 -33.99 22.13 37.75
CA ASN A 57 -33.04 22.70 38.69
C ASN A 57 -31.63 22.81 38.07
N TYR A 58 -31.10 24.02 38.07
CA TYR A 58 -29.78 24.41 37.57
C TYR A 58 -28.92 24.87 38.76
N TYR A 59 -28.08 23.98 39.32
CA TYR A 59 -26.93 24.24 40.23
C TYR A 59 -26.09 22.95 40.26
N GLY A 60 -24.76 22.92 40.31
CA GLY A 60 -23.77 23.97 40.45
C GLY A 60 -22.36 23.39 40.25
N SER A 61 -21.43 24.32 40.05
CA SER A 61 -19.97 24.18 40.02
C SER A 61 -19.37 23.68 41.34
N ASN A 62 -18.34 22.81 41.25
CA ASN A 62 -17.08 22.77 42.04
C ASN A 62 -16.45 21.36 41.98
N SER A 63 -15.40 21.17 41.18
CA SER A 63 -13.98 21.24 41.55
C SER A 63 -13.52 20.14 42.53
N LEU A 64 -12.66 19.22 42.07
CA LEU A 64 -11.25 19.09 42.50
C LEU A 64 -10.59 17.76 42.02
N ASN A 65 -9.58 17.94 41.17
CA ASN A 65 -8.29 17.21 41.09
C ASN A 65 -8.18 15.71 40.72
N ARG A 66 -7.66 15.54 39.49
CA ARG A 66 -6.41 14.83 39.12
C ARG A 66 -6.42 13.30 39.07
N ALA A 67 -7.00 12.80 37.99
CA ALA A 67 -6.32 11.85 37.11
C ALA A 67 -6.76 12.20 35.69
N SER A 68 -5.80 12.38 34.77
CA SER A 68 -6.07 12.74 33.38
C SER A 68 -6.83 11.62 32.68
N LYS A 69 -8.15 11.54 32.88
CA LYS A 69 -9.03 10.79 31.98
C LYS A 69 -9.01 11.55 30.67
N LYS A 70 -8.34 10.99 29.66
CA LYS A 70 -8.43 11.47 28.28
C LYS A 70 -9.90 11.71 27.98
N ASN A 71 -10.21 12.91 27.51
CA ASN A 71 -11.58 13.19 27.12
C ASN A 71 -11.90 12.33 25.89
N LYS A 72 -13.16 11.97 25.68
CA LYS A 72 -13.62 11.23 24.49
C LYS A 72 -13.23 11.94 23.17
N PHE A 73 -12.95 13.24 23.24
CA PHE A 73 -12.41 14.05 22.15
C PHE A 73 -10.91 13.78 21.90
N ASP A 74 -10.10 13.65 22.95
CA ASP A 74 -8.67 13.28 22.85
C ASP A 74 -8.51 11.83 22.35
N GLU A 75 -9.42 10.93 22.73
CA GLU A 75 -9.48 9.56 22.21
C GLU A 75 -9.90 9.52 20.73
N TYR A 76 -10.81 10.40 20.30
CA TYR A 76 -11.21 10.54 18.91
C TYR A 76 -10.12 11.18 18.04
N GLU A 77 -9.40 12.19 18.55
CA GLU A 77 -8.23 12.76 17.88
C GLU A 77 -7.10 11.73 17.75
N GLU A 78 -6.82 10.93 18.79
CA GLU A 78 -5.88 9.81 18.68
C GLU A 78 -6.36 8.68 17.76
N GLU A 79 -7.67 8.45 17.65
CA GLU A 79 -8.24 7.50 16.67
C GLU A 79 -8.21 8.04 15.24
N ILE A 80 -8.31 9.35 15.03
CA ILE A 80 -8.11 10.00 13.72
C ILE A 80 -6.63 10.03 13.35
N GLU A 81 -5.74 10.35 14.29
CA GLU A 81 -4.29 10.27 14.08
C GLU A 81 -3.85 8.82 13.82
N LYS A 82 -4.47 7.82 14.45
CA LYS A 82 -4.29 6.39 14.11
C LYS A 82 -4.92 5.97 12.77
N LYS A 83 -5.94 6.68 12.27
CA LYS A 83 -6.50 6.50 10.92
C LYS A 83 -5.70 7.24 9.83
N SER A 84 -4.78 8.14 10.22
CA SER A 84 -4.06 9.04 9.30
C SER A 84 -2.93 8.38 8.49
N ASP A 85 -2.57 7.12 8.78
CA ASP A 85 -1.61 6.34 7.98
C ASP A 85 -2.26 5.64 6.75
N VAL A 86 -3.57 5.78 6.53
CA VAL A 86 -4.27 5.22 5.38
C VAL A 86 -4.52 6.30 4.32
N PHE A 87 -3.46 6.96 3.86
CA PHE A 87 -3.60 7.73 2.62
C PHE A 87 -3.70 6.73 1.46
N SER A 88 -4.67 6.90 0.55
CA SER A 88 -4.71 6.15 -0.71
C SER A 88 -3.97 6.92 -1.78
N ILE A 89 -3.31 6.20 -2.70
CA ILE A 89 -2.71 6.84 -3.86
C ILE A 89 -3.86 7.21 -4.80
N LYS A 90 -3.97 8.48 -5.19
CA LYS A 90 -5.14 8.96 -5.91
C LYS A 90 -5.11 8.65 -7.41
N GLY A 91 -6.30 8.48 -7.97
CA GLY A 91 -6.54 8.37 -9.41
C GLY A 91 -6.04 7.08 -10.05
N SER A 92 -6.08 7.03 -11.38
CA SER A 92 -5.66 5.87 -12.18
C SER A 92 -4.19 5.48 -11.97
N VAL A 93 -3.32 6.46 -11.65
CA VAL A 93 -1.93 6.20 -11.27
C VAL A 93 -1.88 5.37 -9.98
N GLY A 94 -2.69 5.73 -8.99
CA GLY A 94 -2.78 4.96 -7.75
C GLY A 94 -3.26 3.54 -7.98
N GLU A 95 -4.34 3.37 -8.76
CA GLU A 95 -4.88 2.06 -9.12
C GLU A 95 -3.83 1.17 -9.79
N TYR A 96 -3.04 1.73 -10.72
CA TYR A 96 -1.97 1.00 -11.40
C TYR A 96 -0.88 0.52 -10.42
N PHE A 97 -0.34 1.40 -9.59
CA PHE A 97 0.75 1.05 -8.67
C PHE A 97 0.28 0.15 -7.52
N GLU A 98 -0.93 0.37 -7.00
CA GLU A 98 -1.54 -0.53 -6.01
C GLU A 98 -1.82 -1.91 -6.62
N GLY A 99 -2.24 -1.98 -7.89
CA GLY A 99 -2.38 -3.23 -8.63
C GLY A 99 -1.05 -4.00 -8.76
N ILE A 100 0.06 -3.30 -9.00
CA ILE A 100 1.40 -3.93 -9.02
C ILE A 100 1.75 -4.52 -7.66
N ALA A 101 1.49 -3.77 -6.58
CA ALA A 101 1.81 -4.18 -5.22
C ALA A 101 0.84 -5.20 -4.62
N ASN A 102 -0.25 -5.53 -5.33
CA ASN A 102 -1.26 -6.45 -4.85
C ASN A 102 -0.65 -7.84 -4.51
N GLY A 103 -0.88 -8.33 -3.29
CA GLY A 103 -0.32 -9.60 -2.82
C GLY A 103 1.09 -9.51 -2.23
N PHE A 104 1.73 -8.34 -2.22
CA PHE A 104 2.93 -8.13 -1.39
C PHE A 104 2.54 -7.84 0.07
N GLU A 105 3.47 -8.10 0.99
CA GLU A 105 3.28 -7.86 2.42
C GLU A 105 3.28 -6.34 2.68
N HIS A 106 2.12 -5.77 3.02
CA HIS A 106 2.01 -4.36 3.36
C HIS A 106 2.53 -4.09 4.78
N CYS A 107 3.69 -3.44 4.88
CA CYS A 107 4.37 -3.11 6.13
C CYS A 107 3.76 -1.85 6.77
N ARG A 108 2.72 -2.04 7.58
CA ARG A 108 2.11 -0.95 8.34
C ARG A 108 3.06 -0.53 9.46
N ASN A 109 3.32 0.77 9.58
CA ASN A 109 4.16 1.40 10.63
C ASN A 109 5.67 1.17 10.52
N GLU A 110 6.19 0.55 9.47
CA GLU A 110 7.64 0.57 9.23
C GLU A 110 8.06 1.94 8.67
N TYR A 111 9.24 2.41 9.08
CA TYR A 111 9.88 3.59 8.48
C TYR A 111 9.05 4.88 8.55
N ARG A 112 8.44 5.15 9.72
CA ARG A 112 7.58 6.33 9.99
C ARG A 112 8.26 7.67 9.71
N GLU A 113 9.58 7.70 9.70
CA GLU A 113 10.38 8.86 9.29
C GLU A 113 10.02 9.34 7.86
N ILE A 114 9.59 8.41 6.99
CA ILE A 114 9.18 8.70 5.62
C ILE A 114 7.66 8.86 5.55
N LYS A 115 7.21 10.08 5.84
CA LYS A 115 5.80 10.47 5.79
C LYS A 115 5.18 10.23 4.41
N TYR A 116 3.90 9.86 4.37
CA TYR A 116 3.14 9.63 3.13
C TYR A 116 3.80 8.60 2.21
N CYS A 117 4.29 7.48 2.77
CA CYS A 117 4.86 6.39 2.00
C CYS A 117 4.17 5.06 2.38
N LYS A 118 3.69 4.33 1.37
CA LYS A 118 3.22 2.95 1.54
C LYS A 118 4.36 2.00 1.30
N TRP A 119 4.62 1.11 2.24
CA TRP A 119 5.74 0.17 2.18
C TRP A 119 5.26 -1.25 1.98
N TYR A 120 5.86 -1.94 1.02
CA TYR A 120 5.60 -3.34 0.72
C TYR A 120 6.90 -4.10 0.83
N LYS A 121 6.88 -5.20 1.59
CA LYS A 121 7.99 -6.12 1.65
C LYS A 121 7.80 -7.20 0.60
N ILE A 122 8.84 -7.38 -0.21
CA ILE A 122 8.86 -8.31 -1.34
C ILE A 122 9.85 -9.41 -0.99
N PRO A 123 9.37 -10.63 -0.66
CA PRO A 123 10.25 -11.76 -0.43
C PRO A 123 11.00 -12.12 -1.72
N VAL A 124 12.24 -12.59 -1.58
CA VAL A 124 13.05 -13.07 -2.69
C VAL A 124 13.78 -14.33 -2.24
N HIS A 125 13.42 -15.46 -2.83
CA HIS A 125 14.05 -16.74 -2.54
C HIS A 125 15.29 -16.98 -3.41
N ASP A 126 15.18 -16.68 -4.70
CA ASP A 126 16.27 -16.84 -5.66
C ASP A 126 16.21 -15.78 -6.78
N LEU A 127 17.22 -15.80 -7.65
CA LEU A 127 17.30 -14.87 -8.78
C LEU A 127 16.25 -15.18 -9.87
N HIS A 128 15.80 -16.44 -9.98
CA HIS A 128 14.82 -16.84 -10.98
C HIS A 128 13.46 -16.19 -10.72
N GLU A 129 13.05 -16.12 -9.44
CA GLU A 129 11.85 -15.40 -9.01
C GLU A 129 11.88 -13.93 -9.47
N MET A 130 13.01 -13.25 -9.29
CA MET A 130 13.15 -11.85 -9.73
C MET A 130 13.15 -11.70 -11.26
N CYS A 131 13.57 -12.74 -11.99
CA CYS A 131 13.57 -12.76 -13.46
C CYS A 131 12.22 -13.17 -14.06
N ASN A 132 11.20 -13.46 -13.25
CA ASN A 132 9.90 -13.89 -13.75
C ASN A 132 9.13 -12.74 -14.41
N MET A 133 8.93 -12.84 -15.73
CA MET A 133 8.25 -11.83 -16.56
C MET A 133 6.75 -12.12 -16.80
N SER A 134 6.17 -13.17 -16.20
CA SER A 134 4.75 -13.53 -16.39
C SER A 134 3.78 -12.38 -16.09
N ASN A 135 4.10 -11.53 -15.12
CA ASN A 135 3.47 -10.24 -14.93
C ASN A 135 4.46 -9.13 -15.29
N TYR A 136 4.41 -8.69 -16.55
CA TYR A 136 5.37 -7.73 -17.11
C TYR A 136 5.40 -6.39 -16.36
N ASN A 137 4.23 -5.87 -15.96
CA ASN A 137 4.14 -4.61 -15.21
C ASN A 137 4.83 -4.73 -13.84
N ARG A 138 4.57 -5.83 -13.12
CA ARG A 138 5.22 -6.12 -11.84
C ARG A 138 6.72 -6.32 -12.01
N TYR A 139 7.14 -7.11 -13.00
CA TYR A 139 8.53 -7.33 -13.30
C TYR A 139 9.27 -6.00 -13.54
N THR A 140 8.74 -5.17 -14.44
CA THR A 140 9.36 -3.91 -14.86
C THR A 140 9.46 -2.91 -13.71
N VAL A 141 8.43 -2.80 -12.86
CA VAL A 141 8.40 -1.80 -11.78
C VAL A 141 9.08 -2.29 -10.50
N ALA A 142 8.84 -3.52 -10.08
CA ALA A 142 9.32 -4.01 -8.78
C ALA A 142 10.67 -4.72 -8.88
N TYR A 143 10.86 -5.60 -9.88
CA TYR A 143 11.99 -6.54 -9.88
C TYR A 143 13.16 -6.11 -10.76
N TYR A 144 12.91 -5.64 -12.00
CA TYR A 144 13.95 -5.25 -12.95
C TYR A 144 14.94 -4.21 -12.38
N PRO A 145 14.48 -3.12 -11.71
CA PRO A 145 15.37 -2.16 -11.07
C PRO A 145 16.22 -2.76 -9.95
N MET A 146 15.81 -3.92 -9.41
CA MET A 146 16.41 -4.57 -8.25
C MET A 146 17.34 -5.74 -8.61
N LEU A 147 17.35 -6.22 -9.86
CA LEU A 147 18.10 -7.42 -10.29
C LEU A 147 19.59 -7.33 -9.96
N ASN A 148 20.23 -6.22 -10.31
CA ASN A 148 21.66 -6.00 -10.07
C ASN A 148 22.01 -5.88 -8.57
N TYR A 149 21.02 -5.87 -7.69
CA TYR A 149 21.19 -5.78 -6.26
C TYR A 149 20.92 -7.09 -5.52
N TYR A 150 20.62 -8.17 -6.26
CA TYR A 150 20.42 -9.51 -5.69
C TYR A 150 21.50 -9.94 -4.68
N PRO A 151 22.81 -9.65 -4.88
CA PRO A 151 23.84 -10.00 -3.88
C PRO A 151 23.61 -9.38 -2.49
N TYR A 152 23.01 -8.19 -2.42
CA TYR A 152 22.65 -7.51 -1.17
C TYR A 152 21.31 -8.02 -0.63
N ILE A 153 20.33 -8.19 -1.53
CA ILE A 153 18.96 -8.65 -1.20
C ILE A 153 18.99 -10.05 -0.60
N ARG A 154 19.73 -11.00 -1.22
CA ARG A 154 19.76 -12.41 -0.81
C ARG A 154 20.26 -12.62 0.63
N LYS A 155 21.03 -11.68 1.18
CA LYS A 155 21.52 -11.72 2.57
C LYS A 155 20.36 -11.59 3.58
N TYR A 156 19.29 -10.90 3.19
CA TYR A 156 18.11 -10.64 4.03
C TYR A 156 16.83 -11.31 3.51
N GLY A 157 16.85 -11.86 2.30
CA GLY A 157 15.75 -12.61 1.69
C GLY A 157 14.56 -11.76 1.26
N HIS A 158 14.70 -10.44 1.23
CA HIS A 158 13.66 -9.51 0.79
C HIS A 158 14.24 -8.14 0.45
N PHE A 159 13.45 -7.35 -0.27
CA PHE A 159 13.64 -5.91 -0.41
C PHE A 159 12.33 -5.17 -0.14
N MET A 160 12.41 -3.85 0.00
CA MET A 160 11.26 -2.98 0.25
C MET A 160 10.90 -2.20 -1.01
N LEU A 161 9.62 -2.14 -1.33
CA LEU A 161 9.03 -1.28 -2.35
C LEU A 161 8.17 -0.22 -1.65
N GLY A 162 8.45 1.04 -1.93
CA GLY A 162 7.79 2.20 -1.34
C GLY A 162 7.09 3.03 -2.39
N TYR A 163 5.87 3.46 -2.11
CA TYR A 163 5.16 4.44 -2.93
C TYR A 163 5.01 5.75 -2.14
N LYS A 164 5.85 6.72 -2.48
CA LYS A 164 5.94 8.01 -1.80
C LYS A 164 5.02 9.02 -2.47
N CYS A 165 4.02 9.48 -1.72
CA CYS A 165 3.11 10.53 -2.15
C CYS A 165 3.48 11.90 -1.58
N ASP A 166 2.90 12.95 -2.16
CA ASP A 166 2.77 14.24 -1.49
C ASP A 166 1.61 14.23 -0.48
N LYS A 167 1.43 15.36 0.23
CA LYS A 167 0.34 15.56 1.20
C LYS A 167 -1.06 15.40 0.60
N ASP A 168 -1.19 15.55 -0.71
CA ASP A 168 -2.46 15.49 -1.42
C ASP A 168 -2.75 14.06 -1.93
N GLY A 169 -1.83 13.11 -1.72
CA GLY A 169 -1.97 11.71 -2.11
C GLY A 169 -1.52 11.41 -3.55
N ASN A 170 -0.84 12.36 -4.22
CA ASN A 170 -0.30 12.12 -5.56
C ASN A 170 1.03 11.39 -5.46
N LEU A 171 1.19 10.30 -6.21
CA LEU A 171 2.47 9.59 -6.27
C LEU A 171 3.55 10.48 -6.89
N ARG A 172 4.65 10.63 -6.14
CA ARG A 172 5.84 11.41 -6.53
C ARG A 172 7.03 10.53 -6.84
N TYR A 173 7.30 9.54 -5.99
CA TYR A 173 8.47 8.68 -6.15
C TYR A 173 8.13 7.22 -5.88
N ILE A 174 8.82 6.34 -6.59
CA ILE A 174 8.98 4.95 -6.19
C ILE A 174 10.25 4.90 -5.33
N VAL A 175 10.18 4.23 -4.19
CA VAL A 175 11.30 4.09 -3.27
C VAL A 175 11.68 2.63 -3.21
N TYR A 176 12.94 2.31 -3.45
CA TYR A 176 13.46 0.97 -3.30
C TYR A 176 14.31 0.91 -2.04
N GLY A 177 14.10 -0.10 -1.21
CA GLY A 177 14.84 -0.31 0.03
C GLY A 177 15.56 -1.65 0.03
N ILE A 178 16.84 -1.66 0.38
CA ILE A 178 17.63 -2.88 0.59
C ILE A 178 17.97 -2.95 2.07
N PRO A 179 17.54 -4.02 2.78
CA PRO A 179 17.88 -4.19 4.18
C PRO A 179 19.39 -4.26 4.39
N GLY A 180 19.87 -3.67 5.48
CA GLY A 180 21.29 -3.61 5.79
C GLY A 180 21.60 -2.75 7.01
N ARG A 181 22.78 -2.94 7.57
CA ARG A 181 23.36 -2.12 8.62
C ARG A 181 23.84 -0.79 8.06
N LYS A 182 23.94 0.22 8.92
CA LYS A 182 24.46 1.56 8.56
C LYS A 182 25.99 1.57 8.45
N ASN A 183 26.54 0.83 7.49
CA ASN A 183 27.96 0.81 7.17
C ASN A 183 28.19 0.73 5.65
N ARG A 184 29.41 1.02 5.21
CA ARG A 184 29.76 1.11 3.78
C ARG A 184 29.68 -0.24 3.06
N ASP A 185 30.01 -1.33 3.76
CA ASP A 185 30.07 -2.67 3.15
C ASP A 185 28.68 -3.23 2.83
N GLU A 186 27.66 -2.76 3.55
CA GLU A 186 26.25 -3.13 3.32
C GLU A 186 25.49 -2.09 2.50
N GLN A 187 26.12 -0.95 2.17
CA GLN A 187 25.54 0.03 1.27
C GLN A 187 25.72 -0.44 -0.19
N PRO A 188 24.62 -0.60 -0.95
CA PRO A 188 24.69 -1.05 -2.33
C PRO A 188 25.64 -0.19 -3.18
N TYR A 189 26.70 -0.81 -3.70
CA TYR A 189 27.73 -0.18 -4.53
C TYR A 189 28.28 1.13 -3.94
N GLU A 190 28.43 1.19 -2.61
CA GLU A 190 28.90 2.39 -1.88
C GLU A 190 28.04 3.64 -2.16
N GLY A 191 26.76 3.45 -2.52
CA GLY A 191 25.81 4.52 -2.81
C GLY A 191 25.88 5.09 -4.23
N LYS A 192 26.80 4.61 -5.08
CA LYS A 192 26.99 5.11 -6.47
C LYS A 192 25.75 4.98 -7.34
N THR A 193 24.82 4.10 -6.97
CA THR A 193 23.59 3.86 -7.71
C THR A 193 22.34 4.47 -7.07
N GLY A 194 22.50 5.34 -6.06
CA GLY A 194 21.39 6.08 -5.45
C GLY A 194 20.91 5.58 -4.09
N PHE A 195 21.42 4.44 -3.61
CA PHE A 195 21.17 3.93 -2.27
C PHE A 195 21.96 4.72 -1.22
N VAL A 196 21.60 5.99 -0.99
CA VAL A 196 22.37 6.95 -0.18
C VAL A 196 21.69 7.38 1.11
N THR A 197 20.41 7.05 1.28
CA THR A 197 19.67 7.31 2.52
C THR A 197 19.57 6.02 3.32
N TRP A 198 19.89 6.05 4.62
CA TRP A 198 19.66 4.90 5.52
C TRP A 198 18.67 5.27 6.61
N ILE A 199 17.71 4.39 6.82
CA ILE A 199 16.70 4.50 7.87
C ILE A 199 16.74 3.29 8.79
N SER A 200 16.62 3.50 10.10
CA SER A 200 16.61 2.42 11.07
C SER A 200 15.28 1.66 11.03
N ASN A 201 15.34 0.35 11.26
CA ASN A 201 14.16 -0.39 11.64
C ASN A 201 14.08 -0.40 13.17
N GLU A 202 13.10 0.31 13.74
CA GLU A 202 12.94 0.44 15.20
C GLU A 202 12.78 -0.91 15.92
N THR A 203 12.33 -1.95 15.21
CA THR A 203 12.11 -3.29 15.79
C THR A 203 13.36 -4.16 15.82
N ARG A 204 14.41 -3.80 15.07
CA ARG A 204 15.63 -4.61 14.91
C ARG A 204 16.88 -3.77 15.14
N ASP A 205 17.49 -3.97 16.30
CA ASP A 205 18.68 -3.23 16.68
C ASP A 205 19.82 -3.37 15.64
N GLY A 206 20.37 -2.24 15.24
CA GLY A 206 21.45 -2.14 14.25
C GLY A 206 21.09 -2.47 12.79
N VAL A 207 19.84 -2.83 12.46
CA VAL A 207 19.41 -3.15 11.09
C VAL A 207 18.41 -2.11 10.60
N GLY A 208 18.53 -1.73 9.33
CA GLY A 208 17.66 -0.76 8.69
C GLY A 208 17.52 -1.03 7.20
N CYS A 209 17.16 -0.01 6.43
CA CYS A 209 17.13 -0.05 4.98
C CYS A 209 17.94 1.08 4.36
N TRP A 210 18.76 0.73 3.38
CA TRP A 210 19.31 1.67 2.41
C TRP A 210 18.27 1.96 1.34
N LEU A 211 18.06 3.23 1.00
CA LEU A 211 16.98 3.66 0.12
C LEU A 211 17.48 4.38 -1.11
N MET A 212 16.84 4.07 -2.23
CA MET A 212 16.94 4.79 -3.50
C MET A 212 15.57 5.37 -3.85
N PHE A 213 15.51 6.68 -4.09
CA PHE A 213 14.30 7.35 -4.55
C PHE A 213 14.36 7.50 -6.07
N TYR A 214 13.29 7.09 -6.73
CA TYR A 214 13.17 7.12 -8.18
C TYR A 214 11.98 7.97 -8.59
N ASP A 215 12.26 9.04 -9.34
CA ASP A 215 11.26 9.83 -10.01
C ASP A 215 10.89 9.15 -11.33
N PHE A 216 9.78 8.42 -11.31
CA PHE A 216 9.29 7.67 -12.47
C PHE A 216 8.79 8.57 -13.60
N ARG A 217 8.49 9.86 -13.34
CA ARG A 217 8.04 10.80 -14.37
C ARG A 217 9.21 11.35 -15.16
N ASN A 218 10.32 11.61 -14.46
CA ASN A 218 11.55 12.12 -15.06
C ASN A 218 12.57 11.02 -15.37
N SER A 219 12.25 9.75 -15.05
CA SER A 219 13.13 8.59 -15.19
C SER A 219 14.51 8.78 -14.55
N THR A 220 14.54 9.38 -13.35
CA THR A 220 15.78 9.75 -12.67
C THR A 220 15.82 9.28 -11.23
N VAL A 221 17.01 8.87 -10.80
CA VAL A 221 17.28 8.65 -9.37
C VAL A 221 17.51 10.00 -8.72
N VAL A 222 16.81 10.26 -7.62
CA VAL A 222 16.90 11.51 -6.88
C VAL A 222 17.53 11.26 -5.51
N VAL A 223 18.37 12.20 -5.10
CA VAL A 223 18.98 12.21 -3.77
C VAL A 223 18.26 13.27 -2.95
N PRO A 224 17.53 12.89 -1.89
CA PRO A 224 16.93 13.87 -0.99
C PRO A 224 18.04 14.72 -0.36
N MET A 225 18.05 16.02 -0.66
CA MET A 225 18.94 16.97 0.02
C MET A 225 18.28 17.40 1.33
N LYS A 226 19.09 17.51 2.38
CA LYS A 226 18.67 18.10 3.66
C LYS A 226 18.55 19.61 3.54
#